data_AF-A0AAV0CMY9-F1
#
_entry.id   AF-A0AAV0CMY9-F1
#
_cell.length_a   1.000
_cell.length_b   1.000
_cell.length_c   1.000
_cell.angle_alpha   90.00
_cell.angle_beta   90.00
_cell.angle_gamma   90.00
#
_symmetry.space_group_name_H-M   'P 1'
#
loop_
_entity.id
_entity.type
_entity.pdbx_description
1 polymer ?
#
loop_
_entity_poly.entity_id
_entity_poly.type
_entity_poly.pdbx_seq_one_letter_code
_entity_poly.pdbx_strand_id
1 'polypeptide(L)'
;MIYLDSDTQVFENIDHLFDLPDGNLYAVPDCVCEEDGPPCPETLPWPEVLGPRPAFYFNGGMFVFQPILSTHNQLLKTFKATPPTAFAEQDFLNMFFKDKCKLIPCVYNMMVNMLWRHPDKVHLSQAKVV
;
A
#
# COMPACT_ATOMS: atom_id res chain seq x y z
N MET A 1 7.79 2.45 -12.33
CA MET A 1 6.44 2.14 -12.85
C MET A 1 5.44 2.40 -11.75
N ILE A 2 4.22 2.81 -12.11
CA ILE A 2 3.12 2.96 -11.16
C ILE A 2 2.10 1.86 -11.49
N TYR A 3 1.73 1.07 -10.49
CA TYR A 3 0.61 0.13 -10.55
C TYR A 3 -0.64 0.83 -10.01
N LEU A 4 -1.77 0.61 -10.66
CA LEU A 4 -3.11 1.07 -10.27
C LEU A 4 -4.09 -0.07 -10.53
N ASP A 5 -4.93 -0.39 -9.56
CA ASP A 5 -6.02 -1.35 -9.75
C ASP A 5 -7.04 -0.83 -10.77
N SER A 6 -7.77 -1.76 -11.38
CA SER A 6 -8.71 -1.44 -12.46
C SER A 6 -9.94 -0.65 -12.01
N ASP A 7 -10.21 -0.61 -10.71
CA ASP A 7 -11.30 0.14 -10.08
C ASP A 7 -10.84 1.51 -9.54
N THR A 8 -9.59 1.90 -9.82
CA THR A 8 -9.02 3.19 -9.46
C THR A 8 -9.36 4.28 -10.50
N GLN A 9 -9.65 5.50 -10.04
CA GLN A 9 -9.83 6.68 -10.88
C GLN A 9 -8.80 7.77 -10.58
N VAL A 10 -8.11 8.27 -11.62
CA VAL A 10 -7.14 9.37 -11.52
C VAL A 10 -7.82 10.70 -11.91
N PHE A 11 -7.79 11.67 -11.00
CA PHE A 11 -8.40 12.99 -11.14
C PHE A 11 -7.40 14.09 -11.49
N GLU A 12 -6.14 13.94 -11.10
CA GLU A 12 -5.07 14.92 -11.35
C GLU A 12 -3.79 14.25 -11.86
N ASN A 13 -2.88 15.04 -12.42
CA ASN A 13 -1.56 14.54 -12.81
C ASN A 13 -0.77 14.04 -11.59
N ILE A 14 -0.16 12.86 -11.73
CA ILE A 14 0.66 12.22 -10.71
C ILE A 14 2.06 11.85 -11.24
N ASP A 15 2.51 12.47 -12.34
CA ASP A 15 3.76 12.08 -13.00
C ASP A 15 5.00 12.37 -12.13
N HIS A 16 4.90 13.33 -11.21
CA HIS A 16 5.98 13.61 -10.24
C HIS A 16 6.27 12.41 -9.32
N LEU A 17 5.39 11.40 -9.26
CA LEU A 17 5.69 10.16 -8.56
C LEU A 17 6.78 9.33 -9.26
N PHE A 18 7.06 9.57 -10.55
CA PHE A 18 8.20 8.96 -11.25
C PHE A 18 9.56 9.55 -10.82
N ASP A 19 9.57 10.71 -10.15
CA ASP A 19 10.79 11.33 -9.62
C ASP A 19 11.22 10.77 -8.26
N LEU A 20 10.42 9.85 -7.69
CA LEU A 20 10.74 9.20 -6.42
C LEU A 20 12.02 8.35 -6.53
N PRO A 21 12.91 8.36 -5.52
CA PRO A 21 14.17 7.61 -5.57
C PRO A 21 14.00 6.10 -5.76
N ASP A 22 14.87 5.53 -6.60
CA ASP A 22 14.94 4.08 -6.84
C ASP A 22 15.20 3.25 -5.57
N GLY A 23 14.92 1.95 -5.68
CA GLY A 23 15.26 0.96 -4.65
C GLY A 23 14.21 0.75 -3.55
N ASN A 24 13.10 1.49 -3.59
CA ASN A 24 11.98 1.37 -2.64
C ASN A 24 10.68 1.00 -3.36
N LEU A 25 9.74 0.44 -2.61
CA LEU A 25 8.33 0.40 -2.98
C LEU A 25 7.67 1.64 -2.35
N TYR A 26 6.90 2.41 -3.09
CA TYR A 26 6.14 3.52 -2.52
C TYR A 26 4.65 3.17 -2.59
N ALA A 27 3.96 3.18 -1.46
CA ALA A 27 2.55 2.79 -1.39
C ALA A 27 1.78 3.64 -0.40
N VAL A 28 0.46 3.64 -0.51
CA VAL A 28 -0.43 4.39 0.38
C VAL A 28 -0.88 3.49 1.54
N PRO A 29 -0.87 3.96 2.79
CA PRO A 29 -1.39 3.18 3.92
C PRO A 29 -2.87 2.82 3.72
N ASP A 30 -3.27 1.59 4.09
CA ASP A 30 -4.67 1.12 3.99
C ASP A 30 -5.60 1.80 5.02
N CYS A 31 -5.02 2.51 6.00
CA CYS A 31 -5.73 3.37 6.92
C CYS A 31 -4.81 4.51 7.37
N VAL A 32 -5.27 5.77 7.35
CA VAL A 32 -4.50 6.96 7.79
C VAL A 32 -4.08 6.85 9.26
N CYS A 33 -4.75 6.06 10.10
CA CYS A 33 -4.29 5.81 11.48
C CYS A 33 -2.93 5.11 11.55
N GLU A 34 -2.52 4.38 10.51
CA GLU A 34 -1.18 3.77 10.40
C GLU A 34 -0.10 4.80 9.97
N GLU A 35 -0.52 5.95 9.42
CA GLU A 35 0.35 7.08 9.05
C GLU A 35 0.47 8.09 10.21
N ASP A 36 -0.67 8.44 10.80
CA ASP A 36 -0.82 9.52 11.78
C ASP A 36 -1.56 9.02 13.05
N GLY A 37 -0.79 8.51 14.03
CA GLY A 37 -1.22 8.45 15.43
C GLY A 37 -1.50 7.05 16.01
N PRO A 38 -2.46 6.95 16.97
CA PRO A 38 -2.67 5.73 17.74
C PRO A 38 -3.28 4.59 16.88
N PRO A 39 -3.10 3.31 17.30
CA PRO A 39 -3.54 2.15 16.53
C PRO A 39 -5.03 2.22 16.16
N CYS A 40 -5.35 1.91 14.90
CA CYS A 40 -6.74 1.85 14.45
C CYS A 40 -7.51 0.76 15.24
N PRO A 41 -8.66 1.06 15.87
CA PRO A 41 -9.48 0.04 16.52
C PRO A 41 -9.93 -1.07 15.57
N GLU A 42 -9.95 -0.76 14.27
CA GLU A 42 -10.35 -1.65 13.18
C GLU A 42 -9.15 -2.14 12.37
N THR A 43 -7.96 -2.19 12.99
CA THR A 43 -6.74 -2.75 12.38
C THR A 43 -7.07 -4.13 11.81
N LEU A 44 -6.85 -4.30 10.51
CA LEU A 44 -7.09 -5.58 9.85
C LEU A 44 -6.24 -6.68 10.50
N PRO A 45 -6.80 -7.88 10.73
CA PRO A 45 -6.07 -8.97 11.35
C PRO A 45 -4.83 -9.30 10.52
N TRP A 46 -3.66 -9.37 11.17
CA TRP A 46 -2.42 -9.79 10.51
C TRP A 46 -2.26 -11.31 10.61
N PRO A 47 -2.00 -12.02 9.50
CA PRO A 47 -1.76 -13.46 9.55
C PRO A 47 -0.40 -13.75 10.21
N GLU A 48 -0.40 -14.31 11.43
CA GLU A 48 0.83 -14.63 12.19
C GLU A 48 1.81 -15.53 11.42
N VAL A 49 1.30 -16.34 10.49
CA VAL A 49 2.09 -17.20 9.61
C VAL A 49 3.04 -16.42 8.69
N LEU A 50 2.77 -15.14 8.45
CA LEU A 50 3.62 -14.22 7.69
C LEU A 50 4.73 -13.58 8.54
N GLY A 51 4.80 -13.93 9.83
CA GLY A 51 5.74 -13.36 10.78
C GLY A 51 5.20 -12.10 11.46
N PRO A 52 6.08 -11.22 11.99
CA PRO A 52 5.64 -10.00 12.65
C PRO A 52 4.96 -9.05 11.65
N ARG A 53 3.88 -8.37 12.10
CA ARG A 53 3.22 -7.32 11.33
C ARG A 53 4.24 -6.23 10.95
N PRO A 54 4.27 -5.75 9.70
CA PRO A 54 5.09 -4.60 9.35
C PRO A 54 4.70 -3.36 10.15
N ALA A 55 5.60 -2.38 10.25
CA ALA A 55 5.37 -1.14 11.00
C ALA A 55 4.17 -0.34 10.48
N PHE A 56 3.84 -0.51 9.20
CA PHE A 56 2.68 0.05 8.54
C PHE A 56 2.15 -0.97 7.52
N TYR A 57 0.85 -0.90 7.27
CA TYR A 57 0.16 -1.79 6.35
C TYR A 57 -0.43 -0.96 5.20
N PHE A 58 0.06 -1.19 3.98
CA PHE A 58 -0.33 -0.43 2.80
C PHE A 58 -1.40 -1.14 1.97
N ASN A 59 -2.20 -0.35 1.26
CA ASN A 59 -3.20 -0.82 0.32
C ASN A 59 -2.55 -1.30 -0.99
N GLY A 60 -2.93 -2.49 -1.47
CA GLY A 60 -2.36 -3.13 -2.65
C GLY A 60 -2.76 -2.50 -3.98
N GLY A 61 -3.75 -1.61 -4.00
CA GLY A 61 -4.33 -1.08 -5.23
C GLY A 61 -3.54 0.04 -5.90
N MET A 62 -2.57 0.63 -5.20
CA MET A 62 -1.67 1.61 -5.81
C MET A 62 -0.28 1.55 -5.18
N PHE A 63 0.74 1.44 -6.04
CA PHE A 63 2.13 1.59 -5.61
C PHE A 63 3.07 1.95 -6.76
N VAL A 64 4.16 2.64 -6.43
CA VAL A 64 5.30 2.91 -7.31
C VAL A 64 6.38 1.88 -7.04
N PHE A 65 6.88 1.25 -8.09
CA PHE A 65 7.91 0.22 -8.00
C PHE A 65 8.90 0.27 -9.18
N GLN A 66 10.06 -0.32 -8.96
CA GLN A 66 11.07 -0.54 -10.00
C GLN A 66 10.97 -1.99 -10.51
N PRO A 67 10.75 -2.21 -11.83
CA PRO A 67 10.82 -3.55 -12.41
C PRO A 67 12.25 -4.08 -12.35
N ILE A 68 12.49 -5.08 -11.51
CA ILE A 68 13.80 -5.68 -11.33
C ILE A 68 13.66 -7.20 -11.40
N LEU A 69 14.41 -7.85 -12.29
CA LEU A 69 14.32 -9.29 -12.52
C LEU A 69 14.66 -10.12 -11.26
N SER A 70 15.65 -9.68 -10.48
CA SER A 70 15.99 -10.34 -9.22
C SER A 70 14.87 -10.24 -8.20
N THR A 71 14.22 -9.07 -8.05
CA THR A 71 13.03 -8.89 -7.22
C THR A 71 11.89 -9.78 -7.67
N HIS A 72 11.61 -9.84 -8.99
CA HIS A 72 10.59 -10.73 -9.55
C HIS A 72 10.85 -12.20 -9.20
N ASN A 73 12.08 -12.69 -9.39
CA ASN A 73 12.42 -14.08 -9.09
C ASN A 73 12.31 -14.39 -7.59
N GLN A 74 12.68 -13.43 -6.72
CA GLN A 74 12.51 -13.54 -5.28
C GLN A 74 11.03 -13.54 -4.89
N LEU A 75 10.21 -12.64 -5.46
CA LEU A 75 8.76 -12.61 -5.26
C LEU A 75 8.14 -13.96 -5.59
N LEU A 76 8.40 -14.51 -6.78
CA LEU A 76 7.86 -15.82 -7.17
C LEU A 76 8.32 -16.97 -6.27
N LYS A 77 9.60 -16.94 -5.84
CA LYS A 77 10.12 -17.96 -4.92
C LYS A 77 9.43 -17.88 -3.56
N THR A 78 9.28 -16.67 -3.01
CA THR A 78 8.63 -16.46 -1.72
C THR A 78 7.14 -16.80 -1.81
N PHE A 79 6.45 -16.35 -2.85
CA PHE A 79 5.02 -16.62 -3.07
C PHE A 79 4.69 -18.11 -3.04
N LYS A 80 5.51 -18.96 -3.69
CA LYS A 80 5.32 -20.42 -3.68
C LYS A 80 5.45 -21.06 -2.29
N ALA A 81 6.15 -20.41 -1.37
CA ALA A 81 6.34 -20.88 0.01
C ALA A 81 5.38 -20.20 1.00
N THR A 82 4.69 -19.13 0.58
CA THR A 82 3.76 -18.39 1.43
C THR A 82 2.37 -19.01 1.36
N PRO A 83 1.75 -19.37 2.51
CA PRO A 83 0.37 -19.85 2.51
C PRO A 83 -0.59 -18.72 2.12
N PRO A 84 -1.75 -19.06 1.52
CA PRO A 84 -2.75 -18.07 1.17
C PRO A 84 -3.30 -17.38 2.42
N THR A 85 -3.61 -16.10 2.31
CA THR A 85 -4.17 -15.28 3.39
C THR A 85 -5.46 -14.60 2.94
N ALA A 86 -6.18 -13.99 3.88
CA ALA A 86 -7.49 -13.38 3.61
C ALA A 86 -7.39 -12.17 2.67
N PHE A 87 -6.29 -11.40 2.74
CA PHE A 87 -6.06 -10.23 1.89
C PHE A 87 -4.98 -10.51 0.83
N ALA A 88 -4.98 -11.73 0.29
CA ALA A 88 -4.28 -12.16 -0.92
C ALA A 88 -2.90 -11.49 -1.17
N GLU A 89 -2.75 -10.75 -2.26
CA GLU A 89 -1.51 -10.08 -2.64
C GLU A 89 -1.15 -8.93 -1.71
N GLN A 90 -2.12 -8.22 -1.12
CA GLN A 90 -1.84 -7.12 -0.19
C GLN A 90 -1.06 -7.60 1.02
N ASP A 91 -1.49 -8.68 1.69
CA ASP A 91 -0.75 -9.27 2.81
C ASP A 91 0.64 -9.74 2.38
N PHE A 92 0.73 -10.40 1.23
CA PHE A 92 1.99 -10.91 0.69
C PHE A 92 2.98 -9.79 0.39
N LEU A 93 2.55 -8.72 -0.28
CA LEU A 93 3.38 -7.58 -0.64
C LEU A 93 3.80 -6.80 0.61
N ASN A 94 2.91 -6.64 1.59
CA ASN A 94 3.26 -6.05 2.90
C ASN A 94 4.32 -6.86 3.63
N MET A 95 4.21 -8.20 3.64
CA MET A 95 5.24 -9.08 4.22
C MET A 95 6.56 -8.97 3.46
N PHE A 96 6.52 -9.04 2.12
CA PHE A 96 7.72 -9.09 1.27
C PHE A 96 8.49 -7.77 1.25
N PHE A 97 7.79 -6.64 1.21
CA PHE A 97 8.38 -5.30 1.09
C PHE A 97 8.49 -4.55 2.43
N LYS A 98 8.26 -5.19 3.57
CA LYS A 98 8.28 -4.54 4.90
C LYS A 98 9.50 -3.65 5.17
N ASP A 99 10.68 -4.01 4.66
CA ASP A 99 11.95 -3.29 4.88
C ASP A 99 12.27 -2.26 3.77
N LYS A 100 11.48 -2.23 2.70
CA LYS A 100 11.69 -1.39 1.51
C LYS A 100 10.49 -0.51 1.16
N CYS A 101 9.36 -0.67 1.83
CA CYS A 101 8.18 0.12 1.61
C CYS A 101 8.35 1.50 2.27
N LYS A 102 7.97 2.55 1.53
CA LYS A 102 7.89 3.92 1.99
C LYS A 102 6.49 4.42 1.73
N LEU A 103 5.90 5.06 2.74
CA LEU A 103 4.56 5.60 2.59
C LEU A 103 4.57 6.84 1.71
N ILE A 104 3.53 6.98 0.88
CA ILE A 104 3.18 8.22 0.19
C ILE A 104 1.79 8.67 0.66
N PRO A 105 1.49 9.97 0.57
CA PRO A 105 0.24 10.53 1.09
C PRO A 105 -1.02 9.85 0.55
N CYS A 106 -2.04 9.74 1.40
CA CYS A 106 -3.33 9.14 1.07
C CYS A 106 -4.05 9.72 -0.17
N VAL A 107 -3.71 10.95 -0.59
CA VAL A 107 -4.27 11.55 -1.81
C VAL A 107 -3.93 10.79 -3.10
N TYR A 108 -2.92 9.90 -3.07
CA TYR A 108 -2.52 9.08 -4.21
C TYR A 108 -3.19 7.70 -4.27
N ASN A 109 -4.05 7.37 -3.29
CA ASN A 109 -4.92 6.19 -3.27
C ASN A 109 -5.97 6.37 -2.15
N MET A 110 -6.89 7.31 -2.33
CA MET A 110 -7.87 7.66 -1.30
C MET A 110 -8.99 6.63 -1.31
N MET A 111 -8.93 5.64 -0.41
CA MET A 111 -10.01 4.67 -0.30
C MET A 111 -11.31 5.37 0.11
N VAL A 112 -12.37 5.14 -0.66
CA VAL A 112 -13.68 5.76 -0.46
C VAL A 112 -14.20 5.54 0.96
N ASN A 113 -13.84 4.43 1.60
CA ASN A 113 -14.23 4.10 2.97
C ASN A 113 -13.70 5.05 4.05
N MET A 114 -12.66 5.80 3.74
CA MET A 114 -12.07 6.78 4.63
C MET A 114 -13.01 7.97 4.85
N LEU A 115 -13.95 8.22 3.94
CA LEU A 115 -14.95 9.29 4.07
C LEU A 115 -15.89 9.10 5.26
N TRP A 116 -16.19 7.87 5.65
CA TRP A 116 -17.04 7.58 6.81
C TRP A 116 -16.26 7.08 8.03
N ARG A 117 -15.11 6.43 7.83
CA ARG A 117 -14.28 5.93 8.95
C ARG A 117 -13.40 7.02 9.56
N HIS A 118 -12.90 7.94 8.73
CA HIS A 118 -11.99 9.01 9.14
C HIS A 118 -12.33 10.35 8.47
N PRO A 119 -13.57 10.86 8.59
CA PRO A 119 -13.98 12.10 7.94
C PRO A 119 -13.09 13.30 8.29
N ASP A 120 -12.54 13.33 9.51
CA ASP A 120 -11.66 14.40 9.98
C ASP A 120 -10.23 14.31 9.42
N LYS A 121 -9.85 13.18 8.81
CA LYS A 121 -8.50 12.93 8.27
C LYS A 121 -8.46 12.93 6.73
N VAL A 122 -9.61 13.14 6.06
CA VAL A 122 -9.69 13.11 4.60
C VAL A 122 -10.14 14.46 4.07
N HIS A 123 -9.38 14.99 3.11
CA HIS A 123 -9.75 16.18 2.36
C HIS A 123 -10.08 15.79 0.93
N LEU A 124 -11.37 15.54 0.66
CA LEU A 124 -11.83 15.04 -0.65
C LEU A 124 -11.38 15.91 -1.82
N SER A 125 -11.33 17.23 -1.64
CA SER A 125 -10.88 18.17 -2.67
C SER A 125 -9.39 18.08 -3.00
N GLN A 126 -8.60 17.36 -2.21
CA GLN A 126 -7.17 17.14 -2.44
C GLN A 126 -6.87 15.74 -3.01
N ALA A 127 -7.88 14.86 -3.11
CA ALA A 127 -7.70 13.52 -3.63
C ALA A 127 -7.33 13.57 -5.12
N LYS A 128 -6.22 12.93 -5.48
CA LYS A 128 -5.73 12.83 -6.86
C LYS A 128 -6.08 11.49 -7.50
N VAL A 129 -6.19 10.46 -6.67
CA VAL A 129 -6.50 9.09 -7.05
C VAL A 129 -7.45 8.51 -5.99
N VAL A 130 -8.52 7.86 -6.43
CA VAL A 130 -9.59 7.28 -5.59
C VAL A 130 -9.89 5.86 -6.04
#